data_AF-A0A9P1AK45-F1
#
_entry.id   AF-A0A9P1AK45-F1
#
_cell.length_a   1.000
_cell.length_b   1.000
_cell.length_c   1.000
_cell.angle_alpha   90.00
_cell.angle_beta   90.00
_cell.angle_gamma   90.00
#
_symmetry.space_group_name_H-M   'P 1'
#
loop_
_entity.id
_entity.type
_entity.pdbx_description
1 polymer ?
#
loop_
_entity_poly.entity_id
_entity_poly.type
_entity_poly.pdbx_seq_one_letter_code
_entity_poly.pdbx_strand_id
1 'polypeptide(L)'
;MPRNEQVLSGDQIHEAAENLLAETAEFIEFMVEFGRPNVKVPQFFVIAFNYLRRQAAQLGIREPLLESLPAAVEMILVAEAGTPLAGTLPFADADGMLVEPSSDGTVLSDAVGLMADVVEYCRNCARMSGRLPLLPFGYILSLLSLQETYLVDRNSHDYRIVDSIPDTLQGYLARTLGNLVPPGYVRGAVPP
;
A
#
# COMPACT_ATOMS: atom_id res chain seq x y z
N MET A 1 27.55 -6.84 4.14
CA MET A 1 27.46 -5.36 4.17
C MET A 1 26.02 -5.01 4.49
N PRO A 2 25.73 -4.12 5.46
CA PRO A 2 24.36 -3.68 5.65
C PRO A 2 23.97 -2.91 4.38
N ARG A 3 22.88 -3.30 3.72
CA ARG A 3 22.34 -2.51 2.60
C ARG A 3 21.94 -1.17 3.19
N ASN A 4 22.24 -0.08 2.48
CA ASN A 4 21.56 1.20 2.70
C ASN A 4 20.07 0.97 2.42
N GLU A 5 19.32 0.50 3.41
CA GLU A 5 17.88 0.66 3.44
C GLU A 5 17.63 2.16 3.34
N GLN A 6 16.97 2.57 2.26
CA GLN A 6 16.73 3.98 2.03
C GLN A 6 15.64 4.42 2.99
N VAL A 7 16.05 4.91 4.16
CA VAL A 7 15.13 5.44 5.16
C VAL A 7 14.50 6.70 4.59
N LEU A 8 13.17 6.70 4.40
CA LEU A 8 12.42 7.89 4.00
C LEU A 8 12.67 9.01 5.02
N SER A 9 12.89 10.24 4.55
CA SER A 9 12.92 11.43 5.41
C SER A 9 11.53 11.75 5.98
N GLY A 10 11.48 12.59 7.02
CA GLY A 10 10.20 13.02 7.63
C GLY A 10 9.24 13.64 6.61
N ASP A 11 9.73 14.54 5.76
CA ASP A 11 8.92 15.18 4.71
C ASP A 11 8.37 14.15 3.71
N GLN A 12 9.17 13.15 3.33
CA GLN A 12 8.73 12.07 2.45
C GLN A 12 7.68 11.17 3.11
N ILE A 13 7.76 10.94 4.42
CA ILE A 13 6.76 10.18 5.17
C ILE A 13 5.44 10.96 5.21
N HIS A 14 5.49 12.28 5.43
CA HIS A 14 4.32 13.14 5.44
C HIS A 14 3.62 13.15 4.07
N GLU A 15 4.36 13.44 2.99
CA GLU A 15 3.84 13.43 1.62
C GLU A 15 3.26 12.05 1.25
N ALA A 16 3.95 10.97 1.65
CA ALA A 16 3.46 9.62 1.45
C ALA A 16 2.13 9.35 2.18
N ALA A 17 1.97 9.87 3.39
CA ALA A 17 0.73 9.73 4.16
C ALA A 17 -0.42 10.55 3.55
N GLU A 18 -0.16 11.75 3.00
CA GLU A 18 -1.14 12.54 2.26
C GLU A 18 -1.63 11.79 1.01
N ASN A 19 -0.69 11.28 0.21
CA ASN A 19 -1.00 10.48 -0.97
C ASN A 19 -1.80 9.22 -0.60
N LEU A 20 -1.42 8.54 0.47
CA LEU A 20 -2.11 7.34 0.94
C LEU A 20 -3.56 7.64 1.34
N LEU A 21 -3.83 8.77 1.99
CA LEU A 21 -5.18 9.19 2.34
C LEU A 21 -6.02 9.46 1.08
N ALA A 22 -5.49 10.26 0.16
CA ALA A 22 -6.18 10.64 -1.07
C ALA A 22 -6.53 9.43 -1.93
N GLU A 23 -5.57 8.51 -2.12
CA GLU A 23 -5.76 7.30 -2.92
C GLU A 23 -6.74 6.31 -2.28
N THR A 24 -6.73 6.23 -0.96
CA THR A 24 -7.67 5.37 -0.23
C THR A 24 -9.09 5.93 -0.33
N ALA A 25 -9.25 7.25 -0.23
CA ALA A 25 -10.54 7.92 -0.42
C ALA A 25 -11.08 7.68 -1.82
N GLU A 26 -10.27 7.93 -2.85
CA GLU A 26 -10.63 7.72 -4.25
C GLU A 26 -11.01 6.26 -4.53
N PHE A 27 -10.28 5.30 -3.97
CA PHE A 27 -10.64 3.88 -4.07
C PHE A 27 -12.01 3.59 -3.47
N ILE A 28 -12.30 4.11 -2.27
CA ILE A 28 -13.58 3.88 -1.58
C ILE A 28 -14.73 4.49 -2.40
N GLU A 29 -14.60 5.75 -2.81
CA GLU A 29 -15.58 6.45 -3.64
C GLU A 29 -15.89 5.65 -4.92
N PHE A 30 -14.85 5.22 -5.64
CA PHE A 30 -15.04 4.42 -6.85
C PHE A 30 -15.74 3.08 -6.60
N MET A 31 -15.45 2.42 -5.48
CA MET A 31 -16.08 1.15 -5.15
C MET A 31 -17.57 1.32 -4.83
N VAL A 32 -17.94 2.43 -4.17
CA VAL A 32 -19.34 2.78 -3.88
C VAL A 32 -20.09 3.14 -5.15
N GLU A 33 -19.51 3.95 -6.05
CA GLU A 33 -20.13 4.31 -7.33
C GLU A 33 -20.51 3.09 -8.19
N PHE A 34 -19.75 1.98 -8.08
CA PHE A 34 -20.07 0.72 -8.76
C PHE A 34 -21.17 -0.12 -8.10
N GLY A 35 -21.76 0.36 -7.02
CA GLY A 35 -22.81 -0.36 -6.28
C GLY A 35 -22.30 -1.64 -5.62
N ARG A 36 -21.03 -1.65 -5.17
CA ARG A 36 -20.49 -2.80 -4.43
C ARG A 36 -21.11 -2.81 -3.01
N PRO A 37 -21.84 -3.87 -2.63
CA PRO A 37 -22.55 -3.88 -1.35
C PRO A 37 -21.65 -4.06 -0.12
N ASN A 38 -20.33 -4.17 -0.27
CA ASN A 38 -19.38 -4.40 0.81
C ASN A 38 -18.03 -3.74 0.48
N VAL A 39 -17.99 -2.41 0.46
CA VAL A 39 -16.73 -1.69 0.29
C VAL A 39 -15.87 -1.91 1.53
N LYS A 40 -14.65 -2.41 1.33
CA LYS A 40 -13.66 -2.59 2.40
C LYS A 40 -12.54 -1.56 2.24
N VAL A 41 -11.78 -1.36 3.30
CA VAL A 41 -10.50 -0.65 3.22
C VAL A 41 -9.56 -1.50 2.35
N PRO A 42 -8.86 -0.91 1.36
CA PRO A 42 -7.97 -1.67 0.51
C PRO A 42 -6.72 -2.14 1.26
N GLN A 43 -6.20 -3.32 0.93
CA GLN A 43 -5.02 -3.93 1.52
C GLN A 43 -3.79 -3.02 1.39
N PHE A 44 -3.69 -2.25 0.30
CA PHE A 44 -2.58 -1.33 0.13
C PHE A 44 -2.55 -0.25 1.21
N PHE A 45 -3.70 0.12 1.78
CA PHE A 45 -3.75 1.07 2.90
C PHE A 45 -3.08 0.48 4.13
N VAL A 46 -3.46 -0.74 4.51
CA VAL A 46 -2.94 -1.44 5.70
C VAL A 46 -1.43 -1.62 5.59
N ILE A 47 -0.95 -2.16 4.47
CA ILE A 47 0.47 -2.46 4.28
C ILE A 47 1.30 -1.17 4.18
N ALA A 48 0.87 -0.18 3.40
CA ALA A 48 1.59 1.08 3.25
C ALA A 48 1.61 1.88 4.56
N PHE A 49 0.50 1.93 5.30
CA PHE A 49 0.44 2.57 6.61
C PHE A 49 1.47 1.96 7.57
N ASN A 50 1.49 0.64 7.66
CA ASN A 50 2.43 -0.09 8.49
C ASN A 50 3.89 0.17 8.06
N TYR A 51 4.15 0.25 6.76
CA TYR A 51 5.47 0.64 6.25
C TYR A 51 5.88 2.04 6.72
N LEU A 52 5.02 3.04 6.53
CA LEU A 52 5.31 4.43 6.94
C LEU A 52 5.48 4.55 8.45
N ARG A 53 4.70 3.81 9.26
CA ARG A 53 4.89 3.76 10.72
C ARG A 53 6.25 3.21 11.11
N ARG A 54 6.73 2.15 10.46
CA ARG A 54 8.07 1.61 10.71
C ARG A 54 9.16 2.59 10.31
N GLN A 55 9.01 3.26 9.16
CA GLN A 55 9.94 4.32 8.73
C GLN A 55 10.01 5.48 9.74
N ALA A 56 8.86 5.95 10.24
CA ALA A 56 8.81 6.99 11.26
C ALA A 56 9.46 6.54 12.59
N ALA A 57 9.20 5.29 13.01
CA ALA A 57 9.80 4.71 14.21
C ALA A 57 11.32 4.57 14.10
N GLN A 58 11.86 4.17 12.93
CA GLN A 58 13.31 4.11 12.67
C GLN A 58 13.98 5.49 12.80
N LEU A 59 13.28 6.56 12.40
CA LEU A 59 13.74 7.94 12.55
C LEU A 59 13.52 8.51 13.96
N GLY A 60 12.79 7.82 14.82
CA GLY A 60 12.40 8.33 16.14
C GLY A 60 11.46 9.53 16.08
N ILE A 61 10.72 9.69 14.98
CA ILE A 61 9.75 10.78 14.79
C ILE A 61 8.32 10.29 15.03
N ARG A 62 7.45 11.22 15.43
CA ARG A 62 6.00 11.02 15.38
C ARG A 62 5.44 11.88 14.26
N GLU A 63 4.80 11.24 13.29
CA GLU A 63 4.12 11.91 12.19
C GLU A 63 2.62 12.07 12.52
N PRO A 64 2.11 13.30 12.77
CA PRO A 64 0.73 13.52 13.18
C PRO A 64 -0.31 12.99 12.19
N LEU A 65 0.01 13.02 10.89
CA LEU A 65 -0.91 12.51 9.87
C LEU A 65 -1.07 10.99 9.98
N LEU A 66 -0.01 10.25 10.30
CA LEU A 66 -0.09 8.81 10.54
C LEU A 66 -0.87 8.47 11.82
N GLU A 67 -0.95 9.37 12.81
CA GLU A 67 -1.75 9.14 14.01
C GLU A 67 -3.26 9.25 13.74
N SER A 68 -3.66 10.11 12.80
CA SER A 68 -5.07 10.36 12.46
C SER A 68 -5.57 9.59 11.23
N LEU A 69 -4.66 9.07 10.39
CA LEU A 69 -4.98 8.41 9.12
C LEU A 69 -6.03 7.29 9.24
N PRO A 70 -5.90 6.32 10.18
CA PRO A 70 -6.86 5.22 10.27
C PRO A 70 -8.29 5.70 10.55
N ALA A 71 -8.43 6.67 11.45
CA ALA A 71 -9.73 7.25 11.78
C ALA A 71 -10.31 8.04 10.60
N ALA A 72 -9.48 8.78 9.86
CA ALA A 72 -9.91 9.51 8.67
C ALA A 72 -10.47 8.55 7.59
N VAL A 73 -9.77 7.44 7.33
CA VAL A 73 -10.22 6.43 6.36
C VAL A 73 -11.49 5.72 6.83
N GLU A 74 -11.60 5.39 8.11
CA GLU A 74 -12.84 4.84 8.67
C GLU A 74 -14.02 5.80 8.48
N MET A 75 -13.82 7.09 8.75
CA MET A 75 -14.86 8.11 8.53
C MET A 75 -15.29 8.21 7.07
N ILE A 76 -14.35 8.16 6.13
CA ILE A 76 -14.65 8.17 4.68
C ILE A 76 -15.47 6.93 4.31
N LEU A 77 -15.05 5.75 4.78
CA LEU A 77 -15.77 4.52 4.49
C LEU A 77 -17.21 4.56 5.02
N VAL A 78 -17.40 5.05 6.26
CA VAL A 78 -18.73 5.20 6.87
C VAL A 78 -19.59 6.21 6.11
N ALA A 79 -19.00 7.31 5.64
CA ALA A 79 -19.71 8.35 4.91
C ALA A 79 -20.18 7.86 3.53
N GLU A 80 -19.31 7.15 2.79
CA GLU A 80 -19.57 6.72 1.42
C GLU A 80 -20.35 5.40 1.35
N ALA A 81 -19.94 4.40 2.12
CA ALA A 81 -20.47 3.03 2.05
C ALA A 81 -21.47 2.69 3.18
N GLY A 82 -21.69 3.61 4.12
CA GLY A 82 -22.46 3.35 5.33
C GLY A 82 -21.69 2.54 6.37
N THR A 83 -22.37 2.09 7.43
CA THR A 83 -21.72 1.37 8.53
C THR A 83 -21.12 0.04 8.04
N PRO A 84 -19.80 -0.18 8.18
CA PRO A 84 -19.17 -1.43 7.80
C PRO A 84 -19.72 -2.61 8.61
N LEU A 85 -19.63 -3.81 8.05
CA LEU A 85 -19.95 -5.03 8.79
C LEU A 85 -18.95 -5.21 9.94
N ALA A 86 -19.44 -5.69 11.09
CA ALA A 86 -18.58 -5.92 12.24
C ALA A 86 -17.45 -6.90 11.88
N GLY A 87 -16.20 -6.50 12.16
CA GLY A 87 -15.01 -7.30 11.88
C GLY A 87 -14.47 -7.22 10.46
N THR A 88 -14.91 -6.27 9.63
CA THR A 88 -14.35 -6.06 8.27
C THR A 88 -13.39 -4.88 8.17
N LEU A 89 -13.24 -4.10 9.24
CA LEU A 89 -12.30 -2.99 9.30
C LEU A 89 -10.95 -3.43 9.85
N PRO A 90 -9.83 -2.92 9.29
CA PRO A 90 -8.54 -3.02 9.94
C PRO A 90 -8.59 -2.43 11.35
N PHE A 91 -7.93 -3.08 12.30
CA PHE A 91 -7.81 -2.58 13.68
C PHE A 91 -6.34 -2.39 14.06
N ALA A 92 -6.08 -1.43 14.93
CA ALA A 92 -4.74 -1.22 15.45
C ALA A 92 -4.41 -2.25 16.55
N ASP A 93 -3.22 -2.87 16.46
CA ASP A 93 -2.67 -3.72 17.51
C ASP A 93 -2.03 -2.90 18.65
N ALA A 94 -1.37 -3.58 19.58
CA ALA A 94 -0.72 -2.96 20.74
C ALA A 94 0.41 -1.99 20.36
N ASP A 95 1.01 -2.16 19.18
CA ASP A 95 2.08 -1.31 18.65
C ASP A 95 1.55 -0.19 17.75
N GLY A 96 0.21 -0.12 17.58
CA GLY A 96 -0.46 0.85 16.73
C GLY A 96 -0.32 0.53 15.24
N MET A 97 -0.01 -0.72 14.89
CA MET A 97 0.06 -1.23 13.53
C MET A 97 -1.32 -1.77 13.13
N LEU A 98 -1.71 -1.57 11.88
CA LEU A 98 -3.00 -2.05 11.38
C LEU A 98 -2.93 -3.54 11.06
N VAL A 99 -3.95 -4.27 11.51
CA VAL A 99 -4.15 -5.69 11.24
C VAL A 99 -5.42 -5.84 10.42
N GLU A 100 -5.28 -6.42 9.23
CA GLU A 100 -6.40 -6.78 8.38
C GLU A 100 -7.09 -8.04 8.94
N PRO A 101 -8.42 -8.01 9.24
CA PRO A 101 -9.12 -9.16 9.81
C PRO A 101 -9.12 -10.41 8.92
N SER A 102 -9.00 -10.21 7.60
CA SER A 102 -8.98 -11.28 6.61
C SER A 102 -7.58 -11.87 6.38
N SER A 103 -6.52 -11.26 6.93
CA SER A 103 -5.15 -11.76 6.82
C SER A 103 -4.86 -12.85 7.85
N ASP A 104 -4.08 -13.86 7.45
CA ASP A 104 -3.53 -14.87 8.35
C ASP A 104 -2.15 -14.44 8.92
N GLY A 105 -1.75 -13.19 8.67
CA GLY A 105 -0.49 -12.61 9.10
C GLY A 105 0.72 -13.05 8.26
N THR A 106 0.52 -13.79 7.17
CA THR A 106 1.61 -14.21 6.29
C THR A 106 1.83 -13.21 5.15
N VAL A 107 3.10 -13.00 4.79
CA VAL A 107 3.49 -12.20 3.61
C VAL A 107 2.78 -12.66 2.33
N LEU A 108 2.51 -13.97 2.21
CA LEU A 108 1.81 -14.52 1.06
C LEU A 108 0.34 -14.09 1.03
N SER A 109 -0.37 -14.17 2.16
CA SER A 109 -1.77 -13.75 2.25
C SER A 109 -1.91 -12.25 1.97
N ASP A 110 -1.03 -11.44 2.55
CA ASP A 110 -0.99 -9.99 2.30
C ASP A 110 -0.70 -9.66 0.84
N ALA A 111 0.23 -10.38 0.19
CA ALA A 111 0.51 -10.21 -1.23
C ALA A 111 -0.69 -10.60 -2.11
N VAL A 112 -1.40 -11.68 -1.78
CA VAL A 112 -2.61 -12.11 -2.50
C VAL A 112 -3.71 -11.07 -2.36
N GLY A 113 -3.96 -10.57 -1.15
CA GLY A 113 -4.94 -9.51 -0.88
C GLY A 113 -4.61 -8.24 -1.66
N LEU A 114 -3.35 -7.82 -1.64
CA LEU A 114 -2.87 -6.64 -2.37
C LEU A 114 -3.11 -6.77 -3.88
N MET A 115 -2.80 -7.93 -4.46
CA MET A 115 -3.02 -8.16 -5.90
C MET A 115 -4.50 -8.23 -6.26
N ALA A 116 -5.34 -8.80 -5.40
CA ALA A 116 -6.79 -8.84 -5.61
C ALA A 116 -7.38 -7.42 -5.68
N ASP A 117 -6.98 -6.55 -4.75
CA ASP A 117 -7.49 -5.19 -4.66
C ASP A 117 -7.07 -4.33 -5.85
N VAL A 118 -5.82 -4.47 -6.33
CA VAL A 118 -5.37 -3.76 -7.53
C VAL A 118 -6.08 -4.24 -8.79
N VAL A 119 -6.27 -5.56 -8.94
CA VAL A 119 -7.02 -6.11 -10.08
C VAL A 119 -8.46 -5.58 -10.07
N GLU A 120 -9.07 -5.50 -8.89
CA GLU A 120 -10.42 -4.94 -8.73
C GLU A 120 -10.47 -3.44 -9.07
N TYR A 121 -9.54 -2.65 -8.53
CA TYR A 121 -9.41 -1.23 -8.84
C TYR A 121 -9.28 -0.99 -10.35
N CYS A 122 -8.32 -1.66 -10.99
CA CYS A 122 -8.08 -1.52 -12.42
C CYS A 122 -9.31 -1.91 -13.25
N ARG A 123 -9.98 -3.01 -12.87
CA ARG A 123 -11.18 -3.47 -13.55
C ARG A 123 -12.31 -2.45 -13.44
N ASN A 124 -12.51 -1.85 -12.25
CA ASN A 124 -13.58 -0.90 -12.03
C ASN A 124 -13.29 0.43 -12.75
N CYS A 125 -12.09 0.99 -12.62
CA CYS A 125 -11.69 2.21 -13.34
C CYS A 125 -11.79 2.05 -14.87
N ALA A 126 -11.36 0.90 -15.41
CA ALA A 126 -11.49 0.61 -16.84
C ALA A 126 -12.94 0.53 -17.30
N ARG A 127 -13.86 0.04 -16.46
CA ARG A 127 -15.28 -0.04 -16.79
C ARG A 127 -15.97 1.33 -16.86
N MET A 128 -15.53 2.33 -16.10
CA MET A 128 -16.14 3.68 -16.15
C MET A 128 -15.49 4.59 -17.17
N SER A 129 -14.17 4.64 -17.16
CA SER A 129 -13.42 5.61 -17.95
C SER A 129 -13.02 5.07 -19.32
N GLY A 130 -13.14 3.76 -19.54
CA GLY A 130 -12.56 3.06 -20.69
C GLY A 130 -11.03 3.02 -20.67
N ARG A 131 -10.39 3.42 -19.56
CA ARG A 131 -8.94 3.55 -19.41
C ARG A 131 -8.47 2.85 -18.14
N LEU A 132 -7.27 2.29 -18.18
CA LEU A 132 -6.62 1.79 -16.97
C LEU A 132 -6.24 2.97 -16.08
N PRO A 133 -6.45 2.86 -14.75
CA PRO A 133 -6.08 3.92 -13.83
C PRO A 133 -4.56 3.94 -13.64
N LEU A 134 -4.09 5.05 -13.07
CA LEU A 134 -2.75 5.07 -12.51
C LEU A 134 -2.74 4.21 -11.24
N LEU A 135 -1.70 3.38 -11.02
CA LEU A 135 -1.59 2.62 -9.77
C LEU A 135 -1.34 3.57 -8.59
N PRO A 136 -2.02 3.36 -7.44
CA PRO A 136 -1.78 4.11 -6.21
C PRO A 136 -0.33 4.01 -5.73
N PHE A 137 0.22 5.11 -5.22
CA PHE A 137 1.45 5.17 -4.46
C PHE A 137 1.44 4.22 -3.25
N GLY A 138 0.31 4.08 -2.56
CA GLY A 138 0.12 3.11 -1.49
C GLY A 138 0.37 1.66 -1.94
N TYR A 139 0.00 1.30 -3.17
CA TYR A 139 0.30 -0.04 -3.72
C TYR A 139 1.81 -0.26 -3.85
N ILE A 140 2.53 0.79 -4.22
CA ILE A 140 3.98 0.74 -4.40
C ILE A 140 4.67 0.56 -3.05
N LEU A 141 4.32 1.39 -2.06
CA LEU A 141 4.82 1.26 -0.70
C LEU A 141 4.53 -0.14 -0.14
N SER A 142 3.38 -0.71 -0.49
CA SER A 142 3.03 -2.07 -0.09
C SER A 142 3.96 -3.12 -0.69
N LEU A 143 4.32 -2.97 -1.97
CA LEU A 143 5.32 -3.84 -2.61
C LEU A 143 6.71 -3.69 -1.96
N LEU A 144 7.11 -2.47 -1.57
CA LEU A 144 8.35 -2.24 -0.81
C LEU A 144 8.33 -2.99 0.52
N SER A 145 7.26 -2.80 1.29
CA SER A 145 7.05 -3.47 2.57
C SER A 145 7.11 -4.99 2.45
N LEU A 146 6.36 -5.58 1.52
CA LEU A 146 6.32 -7.03 1.34
C LEU A 146 7.68 -7.59 0.94
N GLN A 147 8.43 -6.87 0.09
CA GLN A 147 9.78 -7.26 -0.30
C GLN A 147 10.76 -7.20 0.87
N GLU A 148 10.68 -6.19 1.75
CA GLU A 148 11.48 -6.11 2.97
C GLU A 148 11.16 -7.27 3.91
N THR A 149 9.88 -7.48 4.24
CA THR A 149 9.45 -8.57 5.13
C THR A 149 9.87 -9.94 4.60
N TYR A 150 9.72 -10.18 3.29
CA TYR A 150 10.12 -11.44 2.66
C TYR A 150 11.63 -11.72 2.77
N LEU A 151 12.47 -10.69 2.61
CA LEU A 151 13.93 -10.84 2.73
C LEU A 151 14.35 -11.18 4.17
N VAL A 152 13.69 -10.56 5.16
CA VAL A 152 13.90 -10.81 6.59
C VAL A 152 13.46 -12.24 6.96
N ASP A 153 12.26 -12.66 6.57
CA ASP A 153 11.69 -13.95 6.96
C ASP A 153 12.43 -15.15 6.38
N ARG A 154 12.93 -15.05 5.15
CA ARG A 154 13.51 -16.20 4.43
C ARG A 154 15.02 -16.31 4.59
N ASN A 155 15.70 -15.29 5.11
CA ASN A 155 17.16 -15.13 4.98
C ASN A 155 17.66 -15.38 3.53
N SER A 156 16.76 -15.26 2.56
CA SER A 156 16.94 -15.69 1.17
C SER A 156 17.23 -14.46 0.35
N HIS A 157 18.35 -14.52 -0.36
CA HIS A 157 18.89 -13.40 -1.12
C HIS A 157 18.54 -13.51 -2.62
N ASP A 158 17.95 -14.64 -3.03
CA ASP A 158 17.81 -15.02 -4.44
C ASP A 158 16.41 -14.77 -5.00
N TYR A 159 15.39 -14.58 -4.15
CA TYR A 159 14.03 -14.33 -4.61
C TYR A 159 13.57 -12.92 -4.28
N ARG A 160 13.23 -12.18 -5.33
CA ARG A 160 12.71 -10.82 -5.24
C ARG A 160 11.26 -10.85 -5.70
N ILE A 161 10.32 -10.48 -4.83
CA ILE A 161 8.90 -10.35 -5.16
C ILE A 161 8.73 -9.43 -6.38
N VAL A 162 9.58 -8.41 -6.50
CA VAL A 162 9.62 -7.53 -7.68
C VAL A 162 9.88 -8.26 -9.00
N ASP A 163 10.64 -9.36 -9.00
CA ASP A 163 10.91 -10.15 -10.21
C ASP A 163 9.68 -10.98 -10.64
N SER A 164 8.69 -11.09 -9.76
CA SER A 164 7.38 -11.70 -10.07
C SER A 164 6.37 -10.68 -10.62
N ILE A 165 6.68 -9.38 -10.55
CA ILE A 165 5.84 -8.33 -11.13
C ILE A 165 5.99 -8.38 -12.65
N PRO A 166 4.89 -8.49 -13.42
CA PRO A 166 4.92 -8.45 -14.87
C PRO A 166 5.67 -7.23 -15.43
N ASP A 167 6.43 -7.40 -16.52
CA ASP A 167 7.24 -6.34 -17.12
C ASP A 167 6.43 -5.09 -17.49
N THR A 168 5.16 -5.27 -17.87
CA THR A 168 4.23 -4.19 -18.17
C THR A 168 3.96 -3.29 -16.95
N LEU A 169 3.89 -3.88 -15.76
CA LEU A 169 3.74 -3.14 -14.51
C LEU A 169 5.07 -2.56 -14.05
N GLN A 170 6.18 -3.24 -14.30
CA GLN A 170 7.54 -2.73 -14.04
C GLN A 170 7.83 -1.43 -14.80
N GLY A 171 7.51 -1.38 -16.09
CA GLY A 171 7.67 -0.17 -16.91
C GLY A 171 6.69 0.95 -16.57
N TYR A 172 5.58 0.63 -15.90
CA TYR A 172 4.65 1.62 -15.36
C TYR A 172 5.19 2.21 -14.05
N LEU A 173 5.64 1.36 -13.11
CA LEU A 173 6.29 1.77 -11.86
C LEU A 173 7.44 2.75 -12.08
N ALA A 174 8.34 2.43 -13.01
CA ALA A 174 9.49 3.28 -13.35
C ALA A 174 9.09 4.69 -13.84
N ARG A 175 7.98 4.78 -14.57
CA ARG A 175 7.48 6.03 -15.16
C ARG A 175 6.70 6.88 -14.16
N THR A 176 5.96 6.24 -13.26
CA THR A 176 5.07 6.92 -12.32
C THR A 176 5.82 7.40 -11.07
N LEU A 177 6.84 6.68 -10.63
CA LEU A 177 7.53 6.93 -9.36
C LEU A 177 8.85 7.71 -9.47
N GLY A 178 9.45 7.74 -10.65
CA GLY A 178 10.75 8.38 -10.86
C GLY A 178 11.81 7.91 -9.85
N ASN A 179 12.33 8.86 -9.05
CA ASN A 179 13.42 8.62 -8.09
C ASN A 179 12.99 7.96 -6.77
N LEU A 180 11.69 7.74 -6.56
CA LEU A 180 11.16 7.11 -5.35
C LEU A 180 11.24 5.57 -5.41
N VAL A 181 11.61 5.00 -6.56
CA VAL A 181 11.85 3.55 -6.71
C VAL A 181 13.23 3.22 -6.13
N PRO A 182 13.33 2.37 -5.09
CA PRO A 182 14.63 1.96 -4.59
C PRO A 182 15.42 1.20 -5.67
N PRO A 183 16.75 1.36 -5.74
CA PRO A 183 17.59 0.71 -6.74
C PRO A 183 17.33 -0.81 -6.81
N GLY A 184 17.07 -1.28 -8.03
CA GLY A 184 16.79 -2.69 -8.32
C GLY A 184 15.31 -3.08 -8.25
N TYR A 185 14.40 -2.28 -7.68
CA TYR A 185 12.97 -2.65 -7.63
C TYR A 185 12.29 -2.64 -9.01
N VAL A 186 12.85 -1.88 -9.95
CA VAL A 186 12.52 -1.95 -11.37
C VAL A 186 13.61 -2.71 -12.12
N ARG A 187 13.22 -3.75 -12.87
CA ARG A 187 14.13 -4.47 -13.76
C ARG A 187 14.69 -3.51 -14.81
N GLY A 188 16.01 -3.34 -14.83
CA GLY A 188 16.70 -2.48 -15.81
C GLY A 188 16.75 -0.99 -15.45
N ALA A 189 16.31 -0.57 -14.25
CA ALA A 189 16.63 0.76 -13.75
C ALA A 189 18.14 0.83 -13.47
N VAL A 190 18.88 1.46 -14.38
CA VAL A 190 20.30 1.77 -14.17
C VAL A 190 20.36 2.79 -13.04
N PRO A 191 21.15 2.56 -11.97
CA PRO A 191 21.35 3.58 -10.95
C PRO A 191 21.98 4.82 -11.62
N PRO A 192 21.64 6.05 -11.17
CA PRO A 192 22.33 7.24 -11.62
C PRO A 192 23.83 7.17 -11.33
#